data_AF-A0AAU3LW21-F1
#
_entry.id   AF-A0AAU3LW21-F1
#
_cell.length_a   1.000
_cell.length_b   1.000
_cell.length_c   1.000
_cell.angle_alpha   90.00
_cell.angle_beta   90.00
_cell.angle_gamma   90.00
#
_symmetry.space_group_name_H-M   'P 1'
#
loop_
_entity.id
_entity.type
_entity.pdbx_description
1 polymer ?
#
loop_
_entity_poly.entity_id
_entity_poly.type
_entity_poly.pdbx_seq_one_letter_code
_entity_poly.pdbx_strand_id
1 'polypeptide(L)'
;MLANLHRGNAHLILENVGEDIEGSWYIQVLLRDDNTYQLEFRDGVAAEHYQTRTISQEKILTALLGWAAGRTDWRSDFMWNNIGSEFAD
;
A
#
# COMPACT_ATOMS: atom_id res chain seq x y z
N MET A 1 2.90 -15.39 -2.90
CA MET A 1 1.75 -15.67 -2.02
C MET A 1 1.81 -14.69 -0.86
N LEU A 2 0.77 -13.88 -0.66
CA LEU A 2 0.60 -13.09 0.57
C LEU A 2 -0.04 -14.02 1.61
N ALA A 3 0.65 -14.33 2.70
CA ALA A 3 0.19 -15.25 3.72
C ALA A 3 0.55 -14.75 5.12
N ASN A 4 -0.06 -15.32 6.15
CA ASN A 4 0.22 -15.05 7.56
C ASN A 4 -0.04 -13.59 8.01
N LEU A 5 -0.86 -12.83 7.27
CA LEU A 5 -1.51 -11.66 7.83
C LEU A 5 -2.61 -12.15 8.78
N HIS A 6 -2.55 -11.71 10.03
CA HIS A 6 -3.51 -12.05 11.06
C HIS A 6 -4.29 -10.80 11.48
N ARG A 7 -5.50 -11.01 12.00
CA ARG A 7 -6.28 -9.92 12.63
C ARG A 7 -5.52 -9.37 13.85
N GLY A 8 -5.78 -8.11 14.19
CA GLY A 8 -5.09 -7.43 15.29
C GLY A 8 -3.85 -6.63 14.85
N ASN A 9 -3.98 -5.81 13.80
CA ASN A 9 -2.95 -4.88 13.30
C ASN A 9 -1.68 -5.50 12.68
N ALA A 10 -1.70 -6.77 12.26
CA ALA A 10 -0.61 -7.32 11.47
C ALA A 10 -0.61 -6.70 10.06
N HIS A 11 0.49 -6.07 9.69
CA HIS A 11 0.68 -5.43 8.39
C HIS A 11 1.98 -5.90 7.75
N LEU A 12 2.04 -5.79 6.43
CA LEU A 12 3.27 -5.95 5.64
C LEU A 12 3.53 -4.63 4.92
N ILE A 13 4.74 -4.11 5.07
CA ILE A 13 5.23 -2.91 4.39
C ILE A 13 6.38 -3.34 3.47
N LEU A 14 6.36 -2.85 2.23
CA LEU A 14 7.51 -2.87 1.33
C LEU A 14 7.98 -1.43 1.13
N GLU A 15 9.24 -1.17 1.46
CA GLU A 15 9.87 0.14 1.33
C GLU A 15 10.90 0.14 0.21
N ASN A 16 11.00 1.24 -0.51
CA ASN A 16 12.05 1.45 -1.50
C ASN A 16 13.23 2.12 -0.79
N VAL A 17 14.34 1.39 -0.65
CA VAL A 17 15.52 1.76 0.12
C VAL A 17 16.71 2.21 -0.75
N GLY A 18 16.44 2.66 -1.98
CA GLY A 18 17.48 3.18 -2.86
C GLY A 18 18.21 4.39 -2.26
N GLU A 19 19.55 4.37 -2.28
CA GLU A 19 20.40 5.41 -1.64
C GLU A 19 20.18 6.82 -2.22
N ASP A 20 19.69 6.93 -3.45
CA ASP A 20 19.44 8.20 -4.15
C ASP A 20 17.97 8.67 -4.10
N ILE A 21 17.12 8.02 -3.29
CA ILE A 21 15.68 8.32 -3.26
C ILE A 21 15.36 9.11 -1.99
N GLU A 22 15.16 10.42 -2.16
CA GLU A 22 14.60 11.26 -1.10
C GLU A 22 13.09 10.96 -0.91
N GLY A 23 12.65 11.00 0.35
CA GLY A 23 11.27 10.78 0.74
C GLY A 23 10.96 9.37 1.26
N SER A 24 9.70 9.13 1.58
CA SER A 24 9.18 7.85 2.08
C SER A 24 8.35 7.17 1.00
N TRP A 25 8.93 6.17 0.35
CA TRP A 25 8.31 5.41 -0.73
C TRP A 25 7.98 4.01 -0.25
N TYR A 26 6.70 3.75 -0.03
CA TYR A 26 6.27 2.43 0.42
C TYR A 26 4.91 2.03 -0.16
N ILE A 27 4.66 0.73 -0.10
CA ILE A 27 3.32 0.14 -0.22
C ILE A 27 3.09 -0.76 1.00
N GLN A 28 1.92 -0.67 1.62
CA GLN A 28 1.58 -1.46 2.78
C GLN A 28 0.20 -2.12 2.66
N VAL A 29 0.09 -3.32 3.23
CA VAL A 29 -1.18 -4.04 3.36
C VAL A 29 -1.45 -4.39 4.81
N LEU A 30 -2.68 -4.15 5.24
CA LEU A 30 -3.23 -4.53 6.54
C LEU A 30 -4.51 -5.33 6.33
N LEU A 31 -4.65 -6.47 7.01
CA LEU A 31 -5.92 -7.19 7.11
C LEU A 31 -6.75 -6.61 8.26
N ARG A 32 -7.89 -6.00 7.93
CA ARG A 32 -8.82 -5.39 8.89
C ARG A 32 -9.71 -6.45 9.55
N ASP A 33 -10.32 -6.08 10.68
CA ASP A 33 -11.18 -6.98 11.45
C ASP A 33 -12.46 -7.38 10.71
N ASP A 34 -12.91 -6.54 9.76
CA ASP A 34 -14.03 -6.79 8.86
C ASP A 34 -13.68 -7.71 7.66
N ASN A 35 -12.49 -8.32 7.67
CA ASN A 35 -11.93 -9.16 6.60
C ASN A 35 -11.71 -8.43 5.27
N THR A 36 -11.61 -7.10 5.28
CA THR A 36 -11.12 -6.34 4.14
C THR A 36 -9.61 -6.14 4.22
N TYR A 37 -8.95 -6.18 3.06
CA TYR A 37 -7.58 -5.72 2.93
C TYR A 37 -7.60 -4.20 2.73
N GLN A 38 -6.86 -3.51 3.57
CA GLN A 38 -6.48 -2.13 3.34
C GLN A 38 -5.13 -2.10 2.67
N LEU A 39 -5.07 -1.47 1.49
CA LEU A 39 -3.84 -1.22 0.75
C LEU A 39 -3.58 0.28 0.77
N GLU A 40 -2.35 0.64 1.11
CA GLU A 40 -1.90 2.02 1.06
C GLU A 40 -0.56 2.12 0.36
N PHE A 41 -0.27 3.28 -0.22
CA PHE A 41 1.07 3.62 -0.66
C PHE A 41 1.37 5.09 -0.41
N ARG A 42 2.66 5.41 -0.32
CA ARG A 42 3.17 6.78 -0.25
C ARG A 42 4.13 7.05 -1.40
N ASP A 43 3.88 8.13 -2.13
CA ASP A 43 4.66 8.59 -3.28
C ASP A 43 5.65 9.69 -2.82
N GLY A 44 6.61 9.28 -1.98
CA GLY A 44 7.70 10.13 -1.50
C GLY A 44 7.35 11.08 -0.36
N VAL A 45 6.20 11.76 -0.36
CA VAL A 45 5.83 12.74 0.67
C VAL A 45 4.51 12.42 1.37
N ALA A 46 4.31 12.97 2.57
CA ALA A 46 3.10 12.72 3.37
C ALA A 46 1.79 13.11 2.68
N ALA A 47 1.80 14.22 1.92
CA ALA A 47 0.64 14.67 1.16
C ALA A 47 0.23 13.71 0.01
N GLU A 48 1.17 12.89 -0.46
CA GLU A 48 0.99 11.91 -1.53
C GLU A 48 0.82 10.50 -0.93
N HIS A 49 -0.12 10.39 0.02
CA HIS A 49 -0.45 9.13 0.70
C HIS A 49 -1.87 8.72 0.33
N TYR A 50 -2.00 7.51 -0.20
CA TYR A 50 -3.23 7.01 -0.77
C TYR A 50 -3.66 5.70 -0.12
N GLN A 51 -4.98 5.50 -0.04
CA GLN A 51 -5.60 4.31 0.56
C GLN A 51 -6.74 3.78 -0.31
N THR A 52 -6.87 2.46 -0.35
CA THR A 52 -8.06 1.77 -0.84
C THR A 52 -8.39 0.55 0.03
N ARG A 53 -9.58 -0.02 -0.15
CA ARG A 53 -10.00 -1.26 0.51
C ARG A 53 -10.56 -2.24 -0.51
N THR A 54 -10.26 -3.52 -0.32
CA THR A 54 -10.78 -4.60 -1.16
C THR A 54 -10.89 -5.89 -0.38
N ILE A 55 -11.76 -6.80 -0.82
CA ILE A 55 -11.80 -8.19 -0.35
C ILE A 55 -10.91 -9.12 -1.20
N SER A 56 -10.40 -8.63 -2.34
CA SER A 56 -9.62 -9.45 -3.28
C SER A 56 -8.15 -9.50 -2.89
N GLN A 57 -7.74 -10.63 -2.31
CA GLN A 57 -6.34 -10.93 -2.04
C GLN A 57 -5.48 -10.97 -3.31
N GLU A 58 -6.05 -11.41 -4.44
CA GLU A 58 -5.36 -11.45 -5.73
C GLU A 58 -5.01 -10.05 -6.21
N LYS A 59 -5.95 -9.10 -6.13
CA LYS A 59 -5.67 -7.70 -6.48
C LYS A 59 -4.56 -7.11 -5.61
N ILE A 60 -4.56 -7.39 -4.30
CA ILE A 60 -3.49 -6.98 -3.39
C ILE A 60 -2.14 -7.55 -3.82
N LEU A 61 -2.08 -8.86 -4.12
CA LEU A 61 -0.84 -9.51 -4.54
C LEU A 61 -0.29 -8.90 -5.84
N THR A 62 -1.16 -8.71 -6.83
CA THR A 62 -0.79 -8.05 -8.11
C THR A 62 -0.28 -6.64 -7.88
N ALA A 63 -0.92 -5.89 -6.97
CA ALA A 63 -0.51 -4.53 -6.62
C ALA A 63 0.91 -4.48 -6.03
N LEU A 64 1.16 -5.31 -5.01
CA LEU A 64 2.46 -5.40 -4.34
C LEU A 64 3.59 -5.80 -5.29
N LEU A 65 3.36 -6.82 -6.12
CA LEU A 65 4.35 -7.28 -7.11
C LEU A 65 4.59 -6.24 -8.21
N GLY A 66 3.53 -5.53 -8.64
CA GLY A 66 3.65 -4.46 -9.63
C GLY A 66 4.43 -3.26 -9.10
N TRP A 67 4.15 -2.84 -7.86
CA TRP A 67 4.90 -1.78 -7.18
C TRP A 67 6.38 -2.15 -7.03
N ALA A 68 6.67 -3.36 -6.52
CA ALA A 68 8.03 -3.83 -6.32
C ALA A 68 8.84 -3.95 -7.64
N ALA A 69 8.15 -4.19 -8.76
CA ALA A 69 8.75 -4.24 -10.09
C ALA A 69 8.91 -2.85 -10.75
N GLY A 70 8.55 -1.76 -10.07
CA GLY A 70 8.61 -0.39 -10.61
C GLY A 70 7.61 -0.12 -11.73
N ARG A 71 6.55 -0.94 -11.85
CA ARG A 71 5.49 -0.69 -12.84
C ARG A 71 4.56 0.41 -12.31
N THR A 72 3.71 0.96 -13.18
CA THR A 72 2.71 1.98 -12.82
C THR A 72 1.27 1.49 -12.95
N ASP A 73 1.05 0.43 -13.72
CA ASP A 73 -0.26 -0.16 -14.02
C ASP A 73 -0.97 -0.74 -12.78
N TRP A 74 -0.21 -1.13 -11.75
CA TRP A 74 -0.71 -1.71 -10.50
C TRP A 74 -1.70 -0.81 -9.73
N ARG A 75 -1.67 0.52 -9.96
CA ARG A 75 -2.61 1.47 -9.34
C ARG A 75 -3.99 1.44 -9.99
N SER A 76 -4.11 0.97 -11.23
CA SER A 76 -5.27 1.19 -12.11
C SER A 76 -6.53 0.43 -11.68
N ASP A 77 -6.37 -0.69 -10.96
CA ASP A 77 -7.49 -1.57 -10.58
C ASP A 77 -8.25 -1.12 -9.33
N PHE A 78 -7.89 0.03 -8.78
CA PHE A 78 -8.41 0.57 -7.53
C PHE A 78 -8.89 2.00 -7.69
N MET A 79 -9.89 2.34 -6.88
CA MET A 79 -10.21 3.72 -6.57
C MET A 79 -9.46 4.11 -5.30
N TRP A 80 -8.61 5.12 -5.41
CA TRP A 80 -7.75 5.60 -4.33
C TRP A 80 -8.34 6.83 -3.67
N ASN A 81 -8.32 6.85 -2.35
CA ASN A 81 -8.58 8.04 -1.56
C ASN A 81 -7.22 8.62 -1.16
N ASN A 82 -6.99 9.90 -1.42
CA ASN A 82 -5.85 10.59 -0.83
C ASN A 82 -6.16 10.85 0.66
N ILE A 83 -5.32 10.34 1.54
CA ILE A 83 -5.39 10.47 3.00
C ILE A 83 -4.24 11.32 3.54
N GLY A 84 -3.43 11.94 2.68
CA GLY A 84 -2.23 12.65 3.05
C GLY A 84 -2.46 13.84 3.99
N SER A 85 -3.65 14.44 3.99
CA SER A 85 -4.02 15.48 4.96
C SER A 85 -4.06 14.98 6.41
N GLU A 86 -4.20 13.68 6.63
CA GLU A 86 -4.17 13.07 7.97
C GLU A 86 -2.72 12.92 8.51
N PHE A 87 -1.73 13.12 7.64
CA PHE A 87 -0.29 12.92 7.92
C PHE A 87 0.56 14.16 7.59
N ALA A 88 -0.06 15.23 7.12
CA ALA A 88 0.59 16.51 6.90
C ALA A 88 0.54 17.31 8.21
N ASP A 89 1.71 17.72 8.72
CA ASP A 89 1.85 18.60 9.88
C ASP A 89 1.36 20.04 9.59
#